data_AF-A0A6A5XIG0-F1
#
_entry.id   AF-A0A6A5XIG0-F1
#
_cell.length_a   1.000
_cell.length_b   1.000
_cell.length_c   1.000
_cell.angle_alpha   90.00
_cell.angle_beta   90.00
_cell.angle_gamma   90.00
#
_symmetry.space_group_name_H-M   'P 1'
#
loop_
_entity.id
_entity.type
_entity.pdbx_description
1 polymer ?
#
loop_
_entity_poly.entity_id
_entity_poly.type
_entity_poly.pdbx_seq_one_letter_code
_entity_poly.pdbx_strand_id
1 'polypeptide(L)'
;MADKALMTTLVACLAVNGALALPLATLILGRDISLAVAAIYYRYASLPAPKTLARYWDFSLPSAEVHPTTVSKLNTFLQLVLIGTTMCVALLHDPAAPSSLTSIQSMLGGPEGVEKLVGGMGAVVAATTVYSGLSYVWLKDAVKILGDDEALKRRQGRTGRMVIGGCFGGFIVAAAWLAWKEWERKGDEEEESGGK
;
A
#
# COMPACT_ATOMS: atom_id res chain seq x y z
N MET A 1 12.14 -6.37 7.08
CA MET A 1 10.85 -6.70 7.75
C MET A 1 10.42 -5.58 8.69
N ALA A 2 11.33 -5.01 9.50
CA ALA A 2 11.03 -3.91 10.42
C ALA A 2 10.38 -2.68 9.74
N ASP A 3 10.92 -2.20 8.62
CA ASP A 3 10.36 -1.03 7.92
C ASP A 3 8.91 -1.24 7.46
N LYS A 4 8.55 -2.48 7.08
CA LYS A 4 7.18 -2.83 6.68
C LYS A 4 6.22 -2.92 7.87
N ALA A 5 6.69 -3.42 9.02
CA ALA A 5 5.89 -3.45 10.24
C ALA A 5 5.61 -2.03 10.74
N LEU A 6 6.60 -1.13 10.65
CA LEU A 6 6.44 0.28 10.96
C LEU A 6 5.40 0.95 10.02
N MET A 7 5.53 0.75 8.71
CA MET A 7 4.61 1.32 7.73
C MET A 7 3.17 0.84 7.91
N THR A 8 2.97 -0.47 8.07
CA THR A 8 1.62 -1.06 8.25
C THR A 8 0.96 -0.57 9.54
N THR A 9 1.72 -0.47 10.64
CA THR A 9 1.21 0.02 11.92
C THR A 9 0.83 1.51 11.83
N LEU A 10 1.68 2.35 11.23
CA LEU A 10 1.38 3.78 11.07
C LEU A 10 0.15 4.03 10.22
N VAL A 11 0.03 3.34 9.08
CA VAL A 11 -1.13 3.48 8.19
C VAL A 11 -2.40 2.99 8.87
N ALA A 12 -2.34 1.88 9.61
CA ALA A 12 -3.48 1.37 10.37
C ALA A 12 -3.93 2.39 11.45
N CYS A 13 -2.99 2.91 12.24
CA CYS A 13 -3.29 3.91 13.26
C CYS A 13 -3.89 5.21 12.66
N LEU A 14 -3.33 5.70 11.56
CA LEU A 14 -3.82 6.91 10.88
C LEU A 14 -5.20 6.70 10.24
N ALA A 15 -5.47 5.50 9.71
CA ALA A 15 -6.78 5.15 9.17
C ALA A 15 -7.85 5.05 10.27
N VAL A 16 -7.51 4.46 11.43
CA VAL A 16 -8.42 4.37 12.58
C VAL A 16 -8.73 5.75 13.16
N ASN A 17 -7.75 6.66 13.19
CA ASN A 17 -7.96 8.05 13.60
C ASN A 17 -8.69 8.91 12.56
N GLY A 18 -9.00 8.37 11.37
CA GLY A 18 -9.67 9.12 10.30
C GLY A 18 -8.80 10.19 9.63
N ALA A 19 -7.51 10.28 9.97
CA ALA A 19 -6.59 11.25 9.40
C ALA A 19 -6.16 10.90 7.97
N LEU A 20 -6.29 9.63 7.57
CA LEU A 20 -5.93 9.14 6.24
C LEU A 20 -7.16 8.52 5.56
N ALA A 21 -7.40 8.91 4.30
CA ALA A 21 -8.56 8.46 3.54
C ALA A 21 -8.62 6.92 3.45
N LEU A 22 -9.76 6.34 3.83
CA LEU A 22 -9.96 4.88 3.85
C LEU A 22 -9.63 4.18 2.51
N PRO A 23 -9.95 4.74 1.33
CA PRO A 23 -9.53 4.18 0.05
C PRO A 23 -8.00 4.04 -0.08
N LEU A 24 -7.27 5.06 0.38
CA LEU A 24 -5.82 5.10 0.31
C LEU A 24 -5.19 4.12 1.29
N ALA A 25 -5.70 4.04 2.52
CA ALA A 25 -5.27 3.06 3.50
C ALA A 25 -5.45 1.63 2.98
N THR A 26 -6.60 1.35 2.35
CA THR A 26 -6.93 0.05 1.76
C THR A 26 -5.96 -0.32 0.63
N LEU A 27 -5.58 0.62 -0.23
CA LEU A 27 -4.59 0.38 -1.29
C LEU A 27 -3.19 0.06 -0.72
N ILE A 28 -2.75 0.83 0.28
CA ILE A 28 -1.41 0.67 0.87
C ILE A 28 -1.32 -0.67 1.60
N LEU A 29 -2.29 -0.99 2.46
CA LEU A 29 -2.33 -2.26 3.19
C LEU A 29 -2.56 -3.45 2.26
N GLY A 30 -3.47 -3.31 1.29
CA GLY A 30 -3.78 -4.35 0.32
C GLY A 30 -2.57 -4.77 -0.51
N ARG A 31 -1.71 -3.81 -0.89
CA ARG A 31 -0.43 -4.09 -1.56
C ARG A 31 0.47 -4.96 -0.68
N ASP A 32 0.69 -4.55 0.57
CA ASP A 32 1.62 -5.23 1.47
C ASP A 32 1.15 -6.64 1.82
N ILE A 33 -0.15 -6.82 2.07
CA ILE A 33 -0.78 -8.13 2.26
C ILE A 33 -0.61 -9.00 1.01
N SER A 34 -0.89 -8.45 -0.18
CA SER A 34 -0.77 -9.20 -1.45
C SER A 34 0.65 -9.68 -1.71
N LEU A 35 1.65 -8.86 -1.41
CA LEU A 35 3.06 -9.25 -1.51
C LEU A 35 3.47 -10.29 -0.46
N ALA A 36 2.94 -10.20 0.77
CA ALA A 36 3.17 -11.20 1.81
C ALA A 36 2.56 -12.56 1.45
N VAL A 37 1.31 -12.58 0.96
CA VAL A 37 0.63 -13.79 0.45
C VAL A 37 1.41 -14.39 -0.71
N ALA A 38 1.91 -13.56 -1.63
CA ALA A 38 2.74 -14.02 -2.73
C ALA A 38 4.05 -14.66 -2.27
N ALA A 39 4.73 -14.06 -1.29
CA ALA A 39 5.96 -14.62 -0.72
C ALA A 39 5.71 -15.99 -0.06
N ILE A 40 4.60 -16.13 0.69
CA ILE A 40 4.17 -17.40 1.28
C ILE A 40 3.86 -18.43 0.18
N TYR A 41 3.13 -18.02 -0.86
CA TYR A 41 2.81 -18.89 -2.00
C TYR A 41 4.06 -19.38 -2.71
N TYR A 42 5.00 -18.49 -3.05
CA TYR A 42 6.24 -18.86 -3.73
C TYR A 42 7.11 -19.79 -2.88
N ARG A 43 7.23 -19.54 -1.56
CA ARG A 43 7.92 -20.44 -0.63
C ARG A 43 7.28 -21.83 -0.58
N TYR A 44 5.95 -21.88 -0.56
CA TYR A 44 5.23 -23.15 -0.59
C TYR A 44 5.38 -23.89 -1.92
N ALA A 45 5.38 -23.16 -3.04
CA ALA A 45 5.52 -23.72 -4.38
C ALA A 45 6.94 -24.23 -4.69
N SER A 46 7.97 -23.59 -4.14
CA SER A 46 9.37 -23.97 -4.36
C SER A 46 9.82 -25.20 -3.57
N LEU A 47 9.02 -25.72 -2.64
CA LEU A 47 9.35 -26.91 -1.84
C LEU A 47 9.34 -28.19 -2.71
N PRO A 48 10.45 -28.96 -2.79
CA PRO A 48 10.46 -30.26 -3.45
C PRO A 48 9.57 -31.25 -2.69
N ALA A 49 8.91 -32.15 -3.42
CA ALA A 49 8.07 -33.20 -2.80
C ALA A 49 8.90 -34.04 -1.80
N PRO A 50 8.32 -34.52 -0.67
CA PRO A 50 6.94 -34.38 -0.20
C PRO A 50 6.70 -33.06 0.58
N LYS A 51 5.50 -32.49 0.43
CA LYS A 51 5.10 -31.21 1.02
C LYS A 51 4.62 -31.40 2.46
N THR A 52 5.49 -31.17 3.44
CA THR A 52 5.17 -31.27 4.87
C THR A 52 5.37 -29.93 5.58
N LEU A 53 4.53 -29.62 6.59
CA LEU A 53 4.63 -28.36 7.37
C LEU A 53 5.96 -28.23 8.12
N ALA A 54 6.61 -29.35 8.49
CA ALA A 54 7.94 -29.37 9.10
C ALA A 54 9.03 -28.83 8.16
N ARG A 55 8.93 -29.09 6.86
CA ARG A 55 9.88 -28.60 5.83
C ARG A 55 9.63 -27.14 5.45
N TYR A 56 8.39 -26.66 5.61
CA TYR A 56 8.05 -25.25 5.42
C TYR A 56 8.74 -24.33 6.43
N TRP A 57 8.93 -24.80 7.67
CA TRP A 57 9.61 -24.07 8.75
C TRP A 57 11.14 -24.21 8.76
N ASP A 58 11.71 -24.97 7.82
CA ASP A 58 13.16 -25.07 7.67
C ASP A 58 13.69 -23.83 6.94
N PHE A 59 14.43 -22.98 7.67
CA PHE A 59 14.99 -21.72 7.16
C PHE A 59 16.26 -21.92 6.32
N SER A 60 16.72 -23.15 6.11
CA SER A 60 17.98 -23.45 5.40
C SER A 60 17.91 -23.41 3.87
N LEU A 61 16.74 -23.20 3.26
CA LEU A 61 16.54 -23.19 1.79
C LEU A 61 16.17 -21.78 1.28
N PRO A 62 17.15 -20.90 0.98
CA PRO A 62 16.88 -19.58 0.41
C PRO A 62 16.56 -19.71 -1.08
N SER A 63 15.27 -19.93 -1.42
CA SER A 63 14.87 -20.30 -2.79
C SER A 63 14.30 -19.17 -3.66
N ALA A 64 14.34 -17.92 -3.22
CA ALA A 64 13.90 -16.78 -4.02
C ALA A 64 14.61 -15.47 -3.64
N GLU A 65 15.35 -14.89 -4.59
CA GLU A 65 15.76 -13.49 -4.52
C GLU A 65 14.71 -12.63 -5.20
N VAL A 66 14.00 -11.83 -4.41
CA VAL A 66 13.13 -10.75 -4.90
C VAL A 66 13.98 -9.51 -5.08
N HIS A 67 14.34 -9.18 -6.32
CA HIS A 67 15.05 -7.93 -6.58
C HIS A 67 14.12 -6.74 -6.27
N PRO A 68 14.50 -5.84 -5.35
CA PRO A 68 13.68 -4.68 -5.03
C PRO A 68 13.65 -3.74 -6.23
N THR A 69 12.49 -3.60 -6.87
CA THR A 69 12.30 -2.68 -8.00
C THR A 69 12.41 -1.23 -7.51
N THR A 70 13.04 -0.35 -8.30
CA THR A 70 13.20 1.08 -7.98
C THR A 70 11.85 1.77 -7.75
N VAL A 71 10.82 1.31 -8.45
CA VAL A 71 9.42 1.74 -8.31
C VAL A 71 8.88 1.47 -6.89
N SER A 72 9.24 0.35 -6.29
CA SER A 72 8.80 -0.04 -4.94
C SER A 72 9.41 0.87 -3.87
N LYS A 73 10.67 1.32 -4.07
CA LYS A 73 11.38 2.24 -3.17
C LYS A 73 10.79 3.65 -3.23
N LEU A 74 10.54 4.16 -4.44
CA LEU A 74 9.91 5.48 -4.63
C LEU A 74 8.52 5.52 -3.99
N ASN A 75 7.73 4.45 -4.15
CA ASN A 75 6.41 4.39 -3.52
C ASN A 75 6.50 4.45 -1.98
N THR A 76 7.41 3.68 -1.37
CA THR A 76 7.61 3.72 0.09
C THR A 76 8.08 5.09 0.56
N PHE A 77 8.98 5.75 -0.18
CA PHE A 77 9.40 7.11 0.12
C PHE A 77 8.23 8.10 0.11
N LEU A 78 7.41 8.08 -0.95
CA LEU A 78 6.24 8.95 -1.06
C LEU A 78 5.20 8.68 0.03
N GLN A 79 5.01 7.41 0.42
CA GLN A 79 4.15 7.04 1.53
C GLN A 79 4.66 7.58 2.87
N LEU A 80 5.98 7.54 3.13
CA LEU A 80 6.57 8.12 4.34
C LEU A 80 6.39 9.64 4.40
N VAL A 81 6.59 10.33 3.28
CA VAL A 81 6.39 11.78 3.18
C VAL A 81 4.91 12.13 3.42
N LEU A 82 3.98 11.37 2.84
CA LEU A 82 2.55 11.54 3.07
C LEU A 82 2.23 11.37 4.56
N ILE A 83 2.60 10.24 5.15
CA ILE A 83 2.35 9.91 6.57
C ILE A 83 2.92 11.01 7.49
N GLY A 84 4.16 11.43 7.26
CA GLY A 84 4.78 12.51 8.03
C GLY A 84 4.03 13.83 7.90
N THR A 85 3.54 14.15 6.70
CA THR A 85 2.72 15.34 6.47
C THR A 85 1.38 15.23 7.20
N THR A 86 0.69 14.09 7.12
CA THR A 86 -0.59 13.86 7.82
C THR A 86 -0.42 13.96 9.34
N MET A 87 0.70 13.50 9.88
CA MET A 87 1.02 13.66 11.31
C MET A 87 1.25 15.12 11.70
N CYS A 88 1.96 15.90 10.88
CA CYS A 88 2.11 17.35 11.11
C CYS A 88 0.75 18.07 11.07
N VAL A 89 -0.16 17.66 10.18
CA VAL A 89 -1.53 18.21 10.12
C VAL A 89 -2.33 17.83 11.36
N ALA A 90 -2.23 16.59 11.83
CA ALA A 90 -2.90 16.17 13.07
C ALA A 90 -2.44 17.01 14.28
N LEU A 91 -1.17 17.42 14.32
CA LEU A 91 -0.64 18.33 15.35
C LEU A 91 -1.17 19.77 15.24
N LEU A 92 -1.57 20.24 14.06
CA LEU A 92 -2.15 21.57 13.88
C LEU A 92 -3.54 21.71 14.52
N HIS A 93 -4.22 20.59 14.77
CA HIS A 93 -5.51 20.59 15.46
C HIS A 93 -5.35 20.68 16.99
N ASP A 94 -4.12 20.56 17.51
CA ASP A 94 -3.84 20.72 18.93
C ASP A 94 -3.71 22.22 19.27
N PRO A 95 -4.38 22.73 20.31
CA PRO A 95 -4.21 24.12 20.77
C PRO A 95 -2.76 24.46 21.20
N ALA A 96 -1.91 23.46 21.46
CA ALA A 96 -0.47 23.62 21.72
C ALA A 96 0.41 23.60 20.45
N ALA A 97 -0.18 23.72 19.25
CA ALA A 97 0.55 23.67 18.00
C ALA A 97 1.70 24.72 17.96
N PRO A 98 2.92 24.31 17.57
CA PRO A 98 4.04 25.22 17.34
C PRO A 98 3.67 26.34 16.37
N SER A 99 4.05 27.58 16.71
CA SER A 99 3.82 28.77 15.86
C SER A 99 4.45 28.68 14.47
N SER A 100 5.47 27.85 14.31
CA SER A 100 6.08 27.53 13.01
C SER A 100 5.13 26.76 12.09
N LEU A 101 4.37 25.80 12.61
CA LEU A 101 3.43 25.00 11.82
C LEU A 101 2.21 25.83 11.40
N THR A 102 1.68 26.67 12.30
CA THR A 102 0.55 27.57 11.97
C THR A 102 0.95 28.61 10.92
N SER A 103 2.21 29.07 10.96
CA SER A 103 2.75 29.97 9.92
C SER A 103 2.81 29.27 8.56
N ILE A 104 3.28 28.03 8.50
CA ILE A 104 3.29 27.21 7.27
C ILE A 104 1.87 26.99 6.75
N GLN A 105 0.91 26.69 7.63
CA GLN A 105 -0.50 26.53 7.25
C GLN A 105 -1.05 27.81 6.61
N SER A 106 -0.76 28.98 7.18
CA SER A 106 -1.19 30.26 6.59
C SER A 106 -0.56 30.52 5.21
N MET A 107 0.72 30.18 5.04
CA MET A 107 1.44 30.31 3.76
C MET A 107 0.89 29.35 2.69
N LEU A 108 0.41 28.17 3.09
CA LEU A 108 -0.19 27.18 2.20
C LEU A 108 -1.63 27.53 1.76
N GLY A 109 -2.19 28.66 2.20
CA GLY A 109 -3.57 29.04 1.91
C GLY A 109 -4.58 28.57 2.96
N GLY A 110 -4.13 28.37 4.20
CA GLY A 110 -4.99 28.02 5.33
C GLY A 110 -5.33 26.52 5.41
N PRO A 111 -6.34 26.15 6.24
CA PRO A 111 -6.77 24.76 6.42
C PRO A 111 -7.12 24.06 5.09
N GLU A 112 -7.82 24.75 4.19
CA GLU A 112 -8.22 24.22 2.89
C GLU A 112 -7.02 23.92 1.97
N GLY A 113 -6.00 24.78 2.01
CA GLY A 113 -4.78 24.59 1.21
C GLY A 113 -3.98 23.37 1.67
N VAL A 114 -3.91 23.17 2.99
CA VAL A 114 -3.30 21.97 3.59
C VAL A 114 -4.07 20.70 3.22
N GLU A 115 -5.40 20.73 3.26
CA GLU A 115 -6.24 19.58 2.87
C GLU A 115 -6.04 19.22 1.39
N LYS A 116 -6.01 20.22 0.49
CA LYS A 116 -5.73 20.01 -0.94
C LYS A 116 -4.35 19.42 -1.18
N LEU A 117 -3.34 19.86 -0.42
CA LEU A 117 -1.98 19.32 -0.51
C LEU A 117 -1.92 17.85 -0.08
N VAL A 118 -2.51 17.52 1.08
CA VAL A 118 -2.59 16.14 1.58
C VAL A 118 -3.36 15.25 0.60
N GLY A 119 -4.47 15.73 0.06
CA GLY A 119 -5.26 15.04 -0.96
C GLY A 119 -4.48 14.80 -2.25
N GLY A 120 -3.77 15.81 -2.75
CA GLY A 120 -2.92 15.70 -3.94
C GLY A 120 -1.77 14.72 -3.75
N MET A 121 -1.07 14.78 -2.61
CA MET A 121 -0.06 13.80 -2.25
C MET A 121 -0.63 12.39 -2.11
N GLY A 122 -1.83 12.26 -1.53
CA GLY A 122 -2.57 11.02 -1.45
C GLY A 122 -2.86 10.42 -2.82
N ALA A 123 -3.28 11.23 -3.79
CA ALA A 123 -3.53 10.79 -5.16
C ALA A 123 -2.25 10.30 -5.86
N VAL A 124 -1.12 11.00 -5.66
CA VAL A 124 0.18 10.57 -6.18
C VAL A 124 0.58 9.23 -5.57
N VAL A 125 0.47 9.09 -4.24
CA VAL A 125 0.77 7.85 -3.52
C VAL A 125 -0.14 6.71 -3.96
N ALA A 126 -1.43 6.97 -4.19
CA ALA A 126 -2.37 5.97 -4.71
C ALA A 126 -1.91 5.47 -6.09
N ALA A 127 -1.60 6.39 -7.01
CA ALA A 127 -1.13 6.07 -8.35
C ALA A 127 0.17 5.26 -8.32
N THR A 128 1.16 5.67 -7.52
CA THR A 128 2.43 4.95 -7.39
C THR A 128 2.27 3.60 -6.68
N THR A 129 1.31 3.47 -5.78
CA THR A 129 0.99 2.21 -5.07
C THR A 129 0.37 1.21 -6.03
N VAL A 130 -0.62 1.63 -6.83
CA VAL A 130 -1.24 0.80 -7.87
C VAL A 130 -0.20 0.41 -8.91
N TYR A 131 0.57 1.38 -9.42
CA TYR A 131 1.63 1.11 -10.40
C TYR A 131 2.69 0.15 -9.86
N SER A 132 3.14 0.34 -8.61
CA SER A 132 4.08 -0.57 -7.96
C SER A 132 3.48 -1.97 -7.81
N GLY A 133 2.26 -2.12 -7.32
CA GLY A 133 1.62 -3.43 -7.13
C GLY A 133 1.39 -4.17 -8.46
N LEU A 134 0.95 -3.46 -9.50
CA LEU A 134 0.80 -4.02 -10.84
C LEU A 134 2.14 -4.38 -11.49
N SER A 135 3.22 -3.65 -11.18
CA SER A 135 4.55 -3.99 -11.71
C SER A 135 5.00 -5.39 -11.27
N TYR A 136 4.58 -5.87 -10.10
CA TYR A 136 4.85 -7.25 -9.64
C TYR A 136 4.02 -8.31 -10.38
N VAL A 137 2.90 -7.93 -10.99
CA VAL A 137 2.10 -8.82 -11.85
C VAL A 137 2.74 -8.92 -13.24
N TRP A 138 3.34 -7.82 -13.73
CA TRP A 138 3.82 -7.71 -15.11
C TRP A 138 5.30 -8.07 -15.29
N LEU A 139 6.19 -7.69 -14.37
CA LEU A 139 7.63 -7.96 -14.51
C LEU A 139 7.96 -9.44 -14.23
N LYS A 140 8.38 -10.14 -15.29
CA LYS A 140 8.92 -11.51 -15.23
C LYS A 140 10.18 -11.62 -14.36
N ASP A 141 10.90 -10.51 -14.17
CA ASP A 141 12.18 -10.47 -13.46
C ASP A 141 12.07 -10.19 -11.96
N ALA A 142 10.86 -9.88 -11.46
CA ALA A 142 10.66 -9.56 -10.04
C ALA A 142 10.79 -10.78 -9.12
N VAL A 143 10.64 -12.01 -9.65
CA VAL A 143 10.74 -13.26 -8.90
C VAL A 143 11.54 -14.28 -9.72
N LYS A 144 12.83 -14.43 -9.41
CA LYS A 144 13.68 -15.45 -10.02
C LYS A 144 13.57 -16.74 -9.23
N ILE A 145 12.87 -17.73 -9.78
CA ILE A 145 12.74 -19.06 -9.17
C ILE A 145 14.03 -19.86 -9.44
N LEU A 146 14.74 -20.25 -8.38
CA LEU A 146 15.93 -21.11 -8.42
C LEU A 146 15.52 -22.60 -8.53
N GLY A 147 16.27 -23.38 -9.31
CA GLY A 147 16.01 -24.82 -9.56
C GLY A 147 16.39 -25.26 -10.98
N ASP A 148 16.45 -26.57 -11.26
CA ASP A 148 16.87 -27.08 -12.58
C ASP A 148 15.71 -27.36 -13.54
N ASP A 149 14.47 -27.40 -13.04
CA ASP A 149 13.30 -27.80 -13.83
C ASP A 149 12.56 -26.61 -14.45
N GLU A 150 12.85 -26.33 -15.72
CA GLU A 150 12.39 -25.16 -16.46
C GLU A 150 10.86 -25.14 -16.69
N ALA A 151 10.23 -26.32 -16.78
CA ALA A 151 8.79 -26.46 -16.97
C ALA A 151 8.02 -26.12 -15.67
N LEU A 152 8.55 -26.54 -14.51
CA LEU A 152 8.00 -26.18 -13.20
C LEU A 152 8.13 -24.69 -12.93
N LYS A 153 9.27 -24.06 -13.26
CA LYS A 153 9.45 -22.60 -13.16
C LYS A 153 8.41 -21.82 -13.95
N ARG A 154 8.13 -22.23 -15.19
CA ARG A 154 7.16 -21.55 -16.07
C ARG A 154 5.74 -21.62 -15.51
N ARG A 155 5.32 -22.79 -14.99
CA ARG A 155 3.99 -22.98 -14.37
C ARG A 155 3.86 -22.21 -13.05
N GLN A 156 4.88 -22.26 -12.19
CA GLN A 156 4.86 -21.58 -10.90
C GLN A 156 4.90 -20.06 -11.04
N GLY A 157 5.73 -19.53 -11.96
CA GLY A 157 5.78 -18.09 -12.25
C GLY A 157 4.49 -17.55 -12.86
N ARG A 158 3.74 -18.34 -13.63
CA ARG A 158 2.42 -17.94 -14.17
C ARG A 158 1.36 -17.93 -13.07
N THR A 159 1.35 -18.96 -12.21
CA THR A 159 0.34 -19.11 -11.16
C THR A 159 0.55 -18.09 -10.03
N GLY A 160 1.80 -17.83 -9.62
CA GLY A 160 2.11 -16.80 -8.63
C GLY A 160 1.73 -15.39 -9.07
N ARG A 161 1.90 -15.05 -10.36
CA ARG A 161 1.43 -13.77 -10.92
C ARG A 161 -0.09 -13.64 -10.90
N MET A 162 -0.83 -14.72 -11.16
CA MET A 162 -2.29 -14.72 -11.04
C MET A 162 -2.75 -14.56 -9.58
N VAL A 163 -2.05 -15.17 -8.61
CA VAL A 163 -2.34 -15.01 -7.18
C VAL A 163 -2.15 -13.55 -6.75
N ILE A 164 -1.03 -12.92 -7.15
CA ILE A 164 -0.77 -11.49 -6.87
C ILE A 164 -1.84 -10.61 -7.53
N GLY A 165 -2.12 -10.83 -8.81
CA GLY A 165 -3.10 -10.04 -9.56
C GLY A 165 -4.52 -10.17 -8.99
N GLY A 166 -4.92 -11.37 -8.59
CA GLY A 166 -6.22 -11.62 -7.95
C GLY A 166 -6.34 -10.96 -6.57
N CYS A 167 -5.34 -11.15 -5.70
CA CYS A 167 -5.35 -10.53 -4.36
C CYS A 167 -5.32 -9.00 -4.45
N PHE A 168 -4.35 -8.43 -5.16
CA PHE A 168 -4.19 -6.98 -5.21
C PHE A 168 -5.30 -6.32 -6.03
N GLY A 169 -5.77 -6.96 -7.11
CA GLY A 169 -6.92 -6.50 -7.87
C GLY A 169 -8.18 -6.39 -7.02
N GLY A 170 -8.43 -7.33 -6.11
CA GLY A 170 -9.53 -7.25 -5.14
C GLY A 170 -9.43 -6.02 -4.24
N PHE A 171 -8.23 -5.70 -3.75
CA PHE A 171 -8.00 -4.48 -2.95
C PHE A 171 -8.16 -3.19 -3.76
N ILE A 172 -7.79 -3.17 -5.04
CA ILE A 172 -8.03 -2.02 -5.93
C ILE A 172 -9.53 -1.79 -6.09
N VAL A 173 -10.31 -2.85 -6.33
CA VAL A 173 -11.77 -2.75 -6.46
C VAL A 173 -12.40 -2.27 -5.14
N ALA A 174 -11.98 -2.82 -4.01
CA ALA A 174 -12.46 -2.40 -2.70
C ALA A 174 -12.14 -0.91 -2.42
N ALA A 175 -10.94 -0.46 -2.76
CA ALA A 175 -10.55 0.94 -2.61
C ALA A 175 -11.36 1.87 -3.54
N ALA A 176 -11.58 1.47 -4.78
CA ALA A 176 -12.41 2.22 -5.72
C ALA A 176 -13.85 2.33 -5.23
N TRP A 177 -14.40 1.24 -4.69
CA TRP A 177 -15.73 1.22 -4.10
C TRP A 177 -15.84 2.14 -2.87
N LEU A 178 -14.83 2.13 -1.99
CA LEU A 178 -14.78 3.05 -0.85
C LEU A 178 -14.69 4.51 -1.29
N ALA A 179 -13.88 4.80 -2.32
CA ALA A 179 -13.74 6.15 -2.85
C ALA A 179 -15.05 6.65 -3.47
N TRP A 180 -15.75 5.77 -4.18
CA TRP A 180 -17.07 6.05 -4.73
C TRP A 180 -18.07 6.38 -3.61
N LYS A 181 -18.15 5.53 -2.60
CA LYS A 181 -19.05 5.73 -1.46
C LYS A 181 -18.77 7.03 -0.70
N GLU A 182 -17.51 7.41 -0.58
CA GLU A 182 -17.11 8.65 0.07
C GLU A 182 -17.46 9.89 -0.76
N TRP A 183 -17.40 9.76 -2.10
CA TRP A 183 -17.86 10.82 -3.00
C TRP A 183 -19.38 11.00 -2.96
N GLU A 184 -20.16 9.91 -2.96
CA GLU A 184 -21.62 9.95 -2.79
C GLU A 184 -22.00 10.66 -1.49
N ARG A 185 -21.40 10.25 -0.36
CA ARG A 185 -21.68 10.87 0.95
C ARG A 185 -21.40 12.37 0.97
N LYS A 186 -20.32 12.83 0.33
CA LYS A 186 -20.01 14.27 0.25
C LYS A 186 -21.03 15.02 -0.61
N GLY A 187 -21.51 14.41 -1.69
CA GLY A 187 -22.59 14.99 -2.51
C GLY A 187 -23.88 15.18 -1.72
N ASP A 188 -24.27 14.17 -0.95
CA ASP A 188 -25.48 14.22 -0.10
C ASP A 188 -25.36 15.32 0.99
N GLU A 189 -24.19 15.46 1.62
CA GLU A 189 -23.92 16.48 2.64
C GLU A 189 -23.95 17.92 2.05
N GLU A 190 -23.44 18.10 0.83
CA GLU A 190 -23.45 19.39 0.13
C GLU A 190 -24.87 19.80 -0.31
N GLU A 191 -25.70 18.85 -0.74
CA GLU A 191 -27.12 19.09 -1.07
C GLU A 191 -27.96 19.46 0.18
N GLU A 192 -27.74 18.80 1.32
CA GLU A 192 -28.40 19.16 2.59
C GLU A 192 -27.95 20.54 3.13
N SER A 193 -26.69 20.91 2.90
CA SER A 193 -26.10 22.21 3.29
C SER A 193 -26.54 23.36 2.38
N GLY A 194 -26.64 23.13 1.07
CA GLY A 194 -27.06 24.12 0.08
C GLY A 194 -28.57 24.36 -0.01
N GLY A 195 -29.37 23.48 0.61
CA GLY A 195 -30.84 23.59 0.69
C GLY A 195 -31.36 24.42 1.88
N LYS A 196 -30.50 25.06 2.67
CA LYS A 196 -30.87 25.91 3.82
C LYS A 196 -30.59 27.39 3.58
#